data_AF-A0A843LPM3-F1
#
_entry.id   AF-A0A843LPM3-F1
#
_cell.length_a   1.000
_cell.length_b   1.000
_cell.length_c   1.000
_cell.angle_alpha   90.00
_cell.angle_beta   90.00
_cell.angle_gamma   90.00
#
_symmetry.space_group_name_H-M   'P 1'
#
loop_
_entity.id
_entity.type
_entity.pdbx_description
1 polymer ?
#
loop_
_entity_poly.entity_id
_entity_poly.type
_entity_poly.pdbx_seq_one_letter_code
_entity_poly.pdbx_strand_id
1 'polypeptide(L)'
;MVCTFCGAPSPEGAMVCSACVAKVRGELFFREWMVDPRSDLRALGSRSACLRIGPSPQGEVLLRKGSDPYLLLERTIQGEDHSHLPTILDQYLAGMGVGLHLMGDEQVPLRPKLKELLGIPERMDLQGERWGRALLRLGNILALSARDMARLPLGDPMRDEVFRERAAQAMGLYRRASAIPELEPIARANLAMLRHWGGEHEAAIAELRAVASSDDARLQLAKVYWDLGREDEAAEMVASVQDLEGAILRLRRGCP
;
A
#
# COMPACT_ATOMS: atom_id res chain seq x y z
N MET A 1 25.67 20.37 -4.35
CA MET A 1 25.54 18.91 -4.57
C MET A 1 24.80 18.66 -5.87
N VAL A 2 24.95 17.49 -6.48
CA VAL A 2 24.20 17.09 -7.68
C VAL A 2 23.09 16.10 -7.31
N CYS A 3 21.98 16.16 -8.05
CA CYS A 3 20.87 15.25 -7.92
C CYS A 3 21.31 13.82 -8.28
N THR A 4 21.11 12.86 -7.39
CA THR A 4 21.43 11.44 -7.61
C THR A 4 20.54 10.79 -8.67
N PHE A 5 19.40 11.43 -9.00
CA PHE A 5 18.43 10.93 -9.98
C PHE A 5 18.69 11.40 -11.41
N CYS A 6 19.21 12.62 -11.60
CA CYS A 6 19.38 13.22 -12.94
C CYS A 6 20.70 13.97 -13.15
N GLY A 7 21.56 14.08 -12.14
CA GLY A 7 22.84 14.79 -12.22
C GLY A 7 22.76 16.32 -12.20
N ALA A 8 21.56 16.91 -12.16
CA ALA A 8 21.39 18.37 -12.14
C ALA A 8 21.80 19.00 -10.79
N PRO A 9 22.12 20.32 -10.75
CA PRO A 9 22.38 21.02 -9.49
C PRO A 9 21.19 20.89 -8.53
N SER A 10 21.48 20.49 -7.29
CA SER A 10 20.48 20.34 -6.24
C SER A 10 20.65 21.45 -5.19
N PRO A 11 19.56 22.02 -4.65
CA PRO A 11 19.64 23.00 -3.56
C PRO A 11 20.37 22.43 -2.34
N GLU A 12 20.95 23.32 -1.52
CA GLU A 12 21.87 22.98 -0.42
C GLU A 12 21.34 21.84 0.47
N GLY A 13 22.13 20.76 0.58
CA GLY A 13 21.82 19.60 1.41
C GLY A 13 20.95 18.50 0.77
N ALA A 14 20.18 18.79 -0.30
CA ALA A 14 19.31 17.79 -0.92
C ALA A 14 20.07 16.92 -1.93
N MET A 15 19.85 15.60 -1.90
CA MET A 15 20.40 14.69 -2.92
C MET A 15 19.49 14.55 -4.14
N VAL A 16 18.31 15.17 -4.16
CA VAL A 16 17.36 15.14 -5.29
C VAL A 16 16.91 16.57 -5.62
N CYS A 17 16.98 16.96 -6.90
CA CYS A 17 16.57 18.30 -7.34
C CYS A 17 15.03 18.44 -7.42
N SER A 18 14.55 19.68 -7.36
CA SER A 18 13.12 20.02 -7.41
C SER A 18 12.39 19.48 -8.64
N ALA A 19 13.04 19.42 -9.81
CA ALA A 19 12.45 18.86 -11.03
C ALA A 19 12.20 17.35 -10.94
N CYS A 20 13.15 16.60 -10.35
CA CYS A 20 12.96 15.18 -10.09
C CYS A 20 11.90 14.94 -9.03
N VAL A 21 11.85 15.78 -7.98
CA VAL A 21 10.78 15.73 -6.98
C VAL A 21 9.43 15.98 -7.63
N ALA A 22 9.28 16.99 -8.49
CA ALA A 22 8.02 17.26 -9.19
C ALA A 22 7.56 16.07 -10.05
N LYS A 23 8.51 15.42 -10.75
CA LYS A 23 8.22 14.22 -11.54
C LYS A 23 7.74 13.05 -10.67
N VAL A 24 8.40 12.81 -9.53
CA VAL A 24 8.02 11.71 -8.63
C VAL A 24 6.74 12.06 -7.85
N ARG A 25 6.52 13.34 -7.50
CA ARG A 25 5.29 13.85 -6.85
C ARG A 25 4.05 13.51 -7.67
N GLY A 26 4.14 13.61 -9.00
CA GLY A 26 3.06 13.28 -9.93
C GLY A 26 2.81 11.78 -10.17
N GLU A 27 3.69 10.88 -9.72
CA GLU A 27 3.61 9.43 -9.95
C GLU A 27 3.51 8.63 -8.65
N LEU A 28 2.91 7.44 -8.70
CA LEU A 28 2.98 6.55 -7.54
C LEU A 28 4.42 6.07 -7.35
N PHE A 29 4.93 6.20 -6.13
CA PHE A 29 6.29 5.83 -5.80
C PHE A 29 6.28 4.78 -4.70
N PHE A 30 6.92 3.65 -4.98
CA PHE A 30 7.19 2.58 -4.02
C PHE A 30 8.69 2.35 -4.06
N ARG A 31 9.37 2.18 -2.93
CA ARG A 31 10.85 2.09 -2.90
C ARG A 31 11.36 0.67 -3.19
N GLU A 32 10.60 -0.35 -2.82
CA GLU A 32 10.98 -1.76 -2.96
C GLU A 32 10.43 -2.35 -4.27
N TRP A 33 11.11 -2.11 -5.39
CA TRP A 33 10.79 -2.70 -6.71
C TRP A 33 11.40 -4.10 -6.91
N MET A 34 11.64 -4.87 -5.84
CA MET A 34 12.37 -6.15 -5.93
C MET A 34 11.47 -7.38 -6.01
N VAL A 35 10.24 -7.23 -6.52
CA VAL A 35 9.46 -8.38 -6.98
C VAL A 35 9.54 -8.39 -8.50
N ASP A 36 10.17 -9.43 -9.06
CA ASP A 36 10.20 -9.66 -10.50
C ASP A 36 8.78 -9.51 -11.06
N PRO A 37 8.52 -8.63 -12.03
CA PRO A 37 7.21 -8.55 -12.69
C PRO A 37 6.71 -9.92 -13.18
N ARG A 38 7.62 -10.88 -13.40
CA ARG A 38 7.34 -12.27 -13.77
C ARG A 38 6.83 -13.15 -12.63
N SER A 39 7.06 -12.81 -11.35
CA SER A 39 6.48 -13.53 -10.21
C SER A 39 5.05 -13.05 -9.90
N ASP A 40 4.73 -11.78 -10.20
CA ASP A 40 3.39 -11.21 -10.03
C ASP A 40 2.35 -11.87 -10.96
N LEU A 41 2.73 -12.17 -12.22
CA LEU A 41 1.89 -12.94 -13.16
C LEU A 41 1.56 -14.37 -12.67
N ARG A 42 2.35 -14.93 -11.75
CA ARG A 42 2.15 -16.29 -11.20
C ARG A 42 1.37 -16.30 -9.88
N ALA A 43 1.30 -15.17 -9.17
CA ALA A 43 0.79 -15.08 -7.81
C ALA A 43 -0.72 -14.79 -7.72
N LEU A 44 -1.31 -14.19 -8.76
CA LEU A 44 -2.75 -14.20 -8.93
C LEU A 44 -3.17 -15.65 -9.18
N GLY A 45 -3.86 -16.27 -8.23
CA GLY A 45 -4.25 -17.69 -8.19
C GLY A 45 -5.05 -18.26 -9.40
N SER A 46 -5.11 -17.57 -10.53
CA SER A 46 -5.32 -18.17 -11.84
C SER A 46 -4.10 -19.02 -12.21
N ARG A 47 -4.22 -20.35 -12.09
CA ARG A 47 -3.25 -21.35 -12.57
C ARG A 47 -2.98 -21.17 -14.08
N SER A 48 -2.12 -20.23 -14.46
CA SER A 48 -1.64 -20.08 -15.83
C SER A 48 -0.46 -21.01 -16.05
N ALA A 49 -0.57 -21.91 -17.02
CA ALA A 49 0.56 -22.68 -17.50
C ALA A 49 1.32 -21.84 -18.54
N CYS A 50 2.64 -21.79 -18.46
CA CYS A 50 3.46 -21.20 -19.51
C CYS A 50 4.01 -22.34 -20.38
N LEU A 51 3.66 -22.37 -21.67
CA LEU A 51 4.24 -23.30 -22.62
C LEU A 51 5.42 -22.60 -23.31
N ARG A 52 6.63 -23.07 -23.04
CA ARG A 52 7.84 -22.55 -23.69
C ARG A 52 8.19 -23.40 -24.91
N ILE A 53 8.22 -22.77 -26.08
CA ILE A 53 8.69 -23.39 -27.32
C ILE A 53 10.10 -22.84 -27.61
N GLY A 54 11.12 -23.62 -27.24
CA GLY A 54 12.53 -23.31 -27.53
C GLY A 54 13.29 -22.51 -26.46
N PRO A 55 14.60 -22.27 -26.67
CA PRO A 55 15.49 -21.68 -25.66
C PRO A 55 15.38 -20.16 -25.53
N SER A 56 14.65 -19.47 -26.43
CA SER A 56 14.47 -18.01 -26.39
C SER A 56 13.23 -17.62 -25.58
N PRO A 57 13.25 -16.49 -24.81
CA PRO A 57 12.05 -15.92 -24.20
C PRO A 57 10.97 -15.51 -25.21
N GLN A 58 11.33 -15.40 -26.50
CA GLN A 58 10.43 -15.03 -27.58
C GLN A 58 9.48 -16.17 -28.01
N GLY A 59 9.73 -17.41 -27.55
CA GLY A 59 8.91 -18.59 -27.87
C GLY A 59 7.92 -18.97 -26.76
N GLU A 60 7.64 -18.08 -25.80
CA GLU A 60 6.75 -18.36 -24.68
C GLU A 60 5.29 -18.04 -25.03
N VAL A 61 4.43 -19.07 -24.95
CA VAL A 61 2.99 -18.95 -25.11
C VAL A 61 2.35 -19.09 -23.73
N LEU A 62 1.78 -17.99 -23.24
CA LEU A 62 1.01 -17.96 -22.00
C LEU A 62 -0.34 -18.66 -22.22
N LEU A 63 -0.49 -19.89 -21.72
CA LEU A 63 -1.77 -20.59 -21.70
C LEU A 63 -2.57 -20.05 -20.50
N ARG A 64 -3.28 -18.94 -20.73
CA ARG A 64 -4.18 -18.33 -19.74
C ARG A 64 -5.37 -19.26 -19.50
N LYS A 65 -5.56 -19.75 -18.27
CA LYS A 65 -6.87 -20.21 -17.77
C LYS A 65 -7.50 -19.06 -16.99
N GLY A 66 -8.43 -18.35 -17.62
CA GLY A 66 -9.20 -17.27 -17.00
C GLY A 66 -9.03 -15.92 -17.71
N SER A 67 -10.09 -15.11 -17.65
CA SER A 67 -10.04 -13.69 -18.02
C SER A 67 -9.03 -12.96 -17.15
N ASP A 68 -8.21 -12.12 -17.77
CA ASP A 68 -7.31 -11.19 -17.06
C ASP A 68 -8.11 -10.38 -16.01
N PRO A 69 -7.79 -10.46 -14.71
CA PRO A 69 -8.54 -9.76 -13.66
C PRO A 69 -8.60 -8.25 -13.88
N TYR A 70 -7.57 -7.71 -14.54
CA TYR A 70 -7.54 -6.30 -14.91
C TYR A 70 -8.57 -5.97 -16.00
N LEU A 71 -8.69 -6.80 -17.05
CA LEU A 71 -9.69 -6.60 -18.10
C LEU A 71 -11.12 -6.72 -17.57
N LEU A 72 -11.35 -7.57 -16.56
CA LEU A 72 -12.64 -7.66 -15.90
C LEU A 72 -12.97 -6.34 -15.18
N LEU A 73 -12.02 -5.81 -14.40
CA LEU A 73 -12.17 -4.54 -13.70
C LEU A 73 -12.43 -3.38 -14.68
N GLU A 74 -11.65 -3.29 -15.77
CA GLU A 74 -11.87 -2.27 -16.82
C GLU A 74 -13.27 -2.35 -17.43
N ARG A 75 -13.74 -3.55 -17.78
CA ARG A 75 -15.08 -3.75 -18.33
C ARG A 75 -16.17 -3.32 -17.36
N THR A 76 -16.00 -3.60 -16.06
CA THR A 76 -16.97 -3.17 -15.03
C THR A 76 -16.95 -1.66 -14.80
N ILE A 77 -15.80 -1.01 -14.96
CA ILE A 77 -15.69 0.46 -14.88
C ILE A 77 -16.35 1.11 -16.10
N GLN A 78 -16.19 0.53 -17.29
CA GLN A 78 -16.73 1.07 -18.56
C GLN A 78 -18.20 0.69 -18.83
N GLY A 79 -18.71 -0.35 -18.18
CA GLY A 79 -20.09 -0.79 -18.31
C GLY A 79 -21.08 0.18 -17.66
N GLU A 80 -22.37 0.00 -17.93
CA GLU A 80 -23.43 0.81 -17.29
C GLU A 80 -23.79 0.31 -15.88
N ASP A 81 -23.55 -0.97 -15.61
CA ASP A 81 -23.80 -1.60 -14.31
C ASP A 81 -22.51 -1.71 -13.48
N HIS A 82 -22.48 -0.96 -12.38
CA HIS A 82 -21.37 -0.93 -11.43
C HIS A 82 -21.63 -1.70 -10.13
N SER A 83 -22.73 -2.46 -10.06
CA SER A 83 -23.12 -3.22 -8.86
C SER A 83 -22.03 -4.17 -8.34
N HIS A 84 -21.25 -4.77 -9.25
CA HIS A 84 -20.17 -5.69 -8.92
C HIS A 84 -18.80 -5.02 -8.76
N LEU A 85 -18.67 -3.73 -9.08
CA LEU A 85 -17.40 -3.00 -9.02
C LEU A 85 -16.73 -3.06 -7.64
N PRO A 86 -17.44 -2.88 -6.50
CA PRO A 86 -16.83 -2.93 -5.18
C PRO A 86 -16.13 -4.27 -4.91
N THR A 87 -16.79 -5.37 -5.27
CA THR A 87 -16.28 -6.73 -5.06
C THR A 87 -15.07 -7.01 -5.95
N ILE A 88 -15.16 -6.66 -7.24
CA ILE A 88 -14.07 -6.88 -8.20
C ILE A 88 -12.85 -6.04 -7.83
N LEU A 89 -13.05 -4.79 -7.42
CA LEU A 89 -11.97 -3.90 -7.01
C LEU A 89 -11.31 -4.36 -5.69
N ASP A 90 -12.09 -4.73 -4.67
CA ASP A 90 -11.55 -5.29 -3.41
C ASP A 90 -10.69 -6.54 -3.69
N GLN A 91 -11.21 -7.48 -4.49
CA GLN A 91 -10.49 -8.70 -4.85
C GLN A 91 -9.24 -8.42 -5.68
N TYR A 92 -9.31 -7.49 -6.63
CA TYR A 92 -8.17 -7.10 -7.45
C TYR A 92 -7.04 -6.52 -6.59
N LEU A 93 -7.36 -5.58 -5.70
CA LEU A 93 -6.40 -4.94 -4.79
C LEU A 93 -5.84 -5.93 -3.77
N ALA A 94 -6.68 -6.82 -3.22
CA ALA A 94 -6.24 -7.91 -2.35
C ALA A 94 -5.27 -8.86 -3.09
N GLY A 95 -5.58 -9.21 -4.34
CA GLY A 95 -4.73 -10.04 -5.19
C GLY A 95 -3.41 -9.39 -5.59
N MET A 96 -3.29 -8.06 -5.48
CA MET A 96 -2.03 -7.33 -5.60
C MET A 96 -1.20 -7.36 -4.30
N GLY A 97 -1.68 -7.98 -3.23
CA GLY A 97 -0.99 -8.02 -1.95
C GLY A 97 -1.21 -6.78 -1.07
N VAL A 98 -2.11 -5.88 -1.44
CA VAL A 98 -2.50 -4.76 -0.56
C VAL A 98 -3.31 -5.34 0.58
N GLY A 99 -2.89 -5.15 1.84
CA GLY A 99 -3.61 -5.61 3.04
C GLY A 99 -4.84 -4.74 3.37
N LEU A 100 -5.74 -5.25 4.24
CA LEU A 100 -6.76 -4.40 4.87
C LEU A 100 -6.13 -3.59 6.00
N HIS A 101 -5.29 -4.25 6.80
CA HIS A 101 -4.45 -3.65 7.82
C HIS A 101 -3.11 -3.25 7.20
N LEU A 102 -2.80 -1.95 7.28
CA LEU A 102 -1.58 -1.33 6.78
C LEU A 102 -0.41 -1.63 7.72
N MET A 103 0.59 -2.36 7.25
CA MET A 103 1.78 -2.70 8.03
C MET A 103 3.03 -1.95 7.57
N GLY A 104 3.08 -1.60 6.30
CA GLY A 104 4.26 -1.06 5.66
C GLY A 104 5.14 -2.11 4.97
N ASP A 105 4.95 -3.40 5.21
CA ASP A 105 5.71 -4.45 4.54
C ASP A 105 5.07 -4.92 3.22
N GLU A 106 3.96 -4.30 2.82
CA GLU A 106 3.25 -4.65 1.59
C GLU A 106 4.09 -4.33 0.34
N GLN A 107 4.39 -5.37 -0.42
CA GLN A 107 5.10 -5.26 -1.70
C GLN A 107 4.08 -5.13 -2.84
N VAL A 108 3.59 -3.90 -3.05
CA VAL A 108 2.59 -3.61 -4.08
C VAL A 108 3.29 -3.56 -5.45
N PRO A 109 2.96 -4.45 -6.40
CA PRO A 109 3.57 -4.43 -7.72
C PRO A 109 3.11 -3.19 -8.49
N LEU A 110 4.05 -2.54 -9.19
CA LEU A 110 3.70 -1.46 -10.10
C LEU A 110 3.06 -2.02 -11.34
N ARG A 111 1.74 -1.94 -11.37
CA ARG A 111 0.94 -2.26 -12.54
C ARG A 111 0.63 -0.99 -13.31
N PRO A 112 0.66 -1.04 -14.66
CA PRO A 112 0.08 0.02 -15.47
C PRO A 112 -1.32 0.31 -14.94
N LYS A 113 -1.67 1.60 -14.81
CA LYS A 113 -3.03 2.07 -14.47
C LYS A 113 -3.46 1.98 -12.99
N LEU A 114 -2.57 1.66 -12.06
CA LEU A 114 -2.85 1.80 -10.61
C LEU A 114 -3.32 3.22 -10.24
N LYS A 115 -2.74 4.23 -10.91
CA LYS A 115 -3.14 5.63 -10.79
C LYS A 115 -4.58 5.89 -11.24
N GLU A 116 -5.08 5.16 -12.25
CA GLU A 116 -6.47 5.26 -12.70
C GLU A 116 -7.42 4.70 -11.64
N LEU A 117 -7.03 3.63 -10.95
CA LEU A 117 -7.82 3.04 -9.87
C LEU A 117 -8.01 3.99 -8.68
N LEU A 118 -6.99 4.78 -8.36
CA LEU A 118 -7.06 5.80 -7.30
C LEU A 118 -8.04 6.93 -7.63
N GLY A 119 -8.36 7.16 -8.90
CA GLY A 119 -9.35 8.14 -9.33
C GLY A 119 -10.79 7.64 -9.29
N ILE A 120 -11.03 6.33 -9.11
CA ILE A 120 -12.39 5.77 -9.07
C ILE A 120 -13.23 6.40 -7.94
N PRO A 121 -12.73 6.51 -6.68
CA PRO A 121 -13.53 7.04 -5.59
C PRO A 121 -13.92 8.52 -5.74
N GLU A 122 -13.28 9.27 -6.63
CA GLU A 122 -13.66 10.66 -6.95
C GLU A 122 -14.81 10.72 -7.97
N ARG A 123 -14.91 9.70 -8.82
CA ARG A 123 -15.91 9.62 -9.90
C ARG A 123 -17.15 8.83 -9.47
N MET A 124 -16.99 7.96 -8.49
CA MET A 124 -17.99 7.02 -8.03
C MET A 124 -17.99 6.94 -6.50
N ASP A 125 -19.18 6.98 -5.91
CA ASP A 125 -19.36 6.72 -4.49
C ASP A 125 -20.43 5.64 -4.29
N LEU A 126 -19.95 4.40 -4.18
CA LEU A 126 -20.80 3.23 -4.01
C LEU A 126 -21.05 2.99 -2.51
N GLN A 127 -21.99 2.12 -2.20
CA GLN A 127 -22.37 1.83 -0.82
C GLN A 127 -21.98 0.39 -0.42
N GLY A 128 -21.84 0.17 0.88
CA GLY A 128 -21.66 -1.15 1.48
C GLY A 128 -20.22 -1.53 1.81
N GLU A 129 -20.08 -2.62 2.57
CA GLU A 129 -18.82 -3.07 3.17
C GLU A 129 -17.72 -3.34 2.14
N ARG A 130 -18.05 -3.95 1.00
CA ARG A 130 -17.08 -4.25 -0.07
C ARG A 130 -16.46 -2.99 -0.65
N TRP A 131 -17.25 -1.92 -0.77
CA TRP A 131 -16.73 -0.64 -1.21
C TRP A 131 -15.80 -0.05 -0.15
N GLY A 132 -16.20 -0.08 1.12
CA GLY A 132 -15.33 0.34 2.22
C GLY A 132 -13.99 -0.41 2.27
N ARG A 133 -13.99 -1.72 2.03
CA ARG A 133 -12.76 -2.54 1.93
C ARG A 133 -11.87 -2.08 0.77
N ALA A 134 -12.47 -1.82 -0.40
CA ALA A 134 -11.73 -1.27 -1.54
C ALA A 134 -11.13 0.12 -1.21
N LEU A 135 -11.89 1.00 -0.53
CA LEU A 135 -11.41 2.30 -0.07
C LEU A 135 -10.24 2.18 0.90
N LEU A 136 -10.28 1.25 1.87
CA LEU A 136 -9.17 0.96 2.77
C LEU A 136 -7.91 0.58 1.99
N ARG A 137 -8.04 -0.33 1.01
CA ARG A 137 -6.89 -0.78 0.20
C ARG A 137 -6.31 0.33 -0.68
N LEU A 138 -7.16 1.12 -1.34
CA LEU A 138 -6.72 2.30 -2.09
C LEU A 138 -6.03 3.33 -1.18
N GLY A 139 -6.55 3.53 0.03
CA GLY A 139 -5.91 4.35 1.06
C GLY A 139 -4.55 3.81 1.47
N ASN A 140 -4.42 2.49 1.63
CA ASN A 140 -3.16 1.83 1.97
C ASN A 140 -2.10 2.02 0.86
N ILE A 141 -2.48 1.95 -0.41
CA ILE A 141 -1.59 2.26 -1.54
C ILE A 141 -1.04 3.69 -1.42
N LEU A 142 -1.92 4.66 -1.14
CA LEU A 142 -1.51 6.06 -0.96
C LEU A 142 -0.64 6.26 0.28
N ALA A 143 -0.94 5.57 1.38
CA ALA A 143 -0.16 5.64 2.61
C ALA A 143 1.26 5.06 2.45
N LEU A 144 1.38 3.89 1.80
CA LEU A 144 2.68 3.29 1.45
C LEU A 144 3.50 4.23 0.56
N SER A 145 2.83 4.81 -0.42
CA SER A 145 3.41 5.79 -1.34
C SER A 145 3.85 7.07 -0.61
N ALA A 146 3.09 7.55 0.38
CA ALA A 146 3.47 8.69 1.23
C ALA A 146 4.74 8.38 2.04
N ARG A 147 4.77 7.20 2.69
CA ARG A 147 5.91 6.74 3.48
C ARG A 147 7.17 6.62 2.64
N ASP A 148 7.09 5.98 1.48
CA ASP A 148 8.26 5.74 0.64
C ASP A 148 8.81 7.04 0.04
N MET A 149 7.94 8.02 -0.26
CA MET A 149 8.35 9.37 -0.61
C MET A 149 9.05 10.09 0.53
N ALA A 150 8.54 9.96 1.76
CA ALA A 150 9.16 10.58 2.93
C ALA A 150 10.55 10.02 3.23
N ARG A 151 10.84 8.79 2.79
CA ARG A 151 12.15 8.15 2.91
C ARG A 151 13.15 8.58 1.83
N LEU A 152 12.74 9.36 0.84
CA LEU A 152 13.67 9.94 -0.13
C LEU A 152 14.58 10.96 0.56
N PRO A 153 15.85 11.09 0.13
CA PRO A 153 16.80 12.05 0.69
C PRO A 153 16.48 13.49 0.21
N LEU A 154 15.29 13.96 0.57
CA LEU A 154 14.77 15.31 0.40
C LEU A 154 15.09 16.10 1.68
N GLY A 155 15.31 17.41 1.54
CA GLY A 155 15.35 18.31 2.71
C GLY A 155 14.01 18.31 3.46
N ASP A 156 14.06 18.49 4.77
CA ASP A 156 12.92 18.28 5.69
C ASP A 156 11.63 19.02 5.26
N PRO A 157 11.65 20.31 4.87
CA PRO A 157 10.42 21.01 4.46
C PRO A 157 9.72 20.36 3.27
N MET A 158 10.49 19.87 2.29
CA MET A 158 9.96 19.26 1.08
C MET A 158 9.52 17.82 1.32
N ARG A 159 10.17 17.12 2.25
CA ARG A 159 9.74 15.79 2.72
C ARG A 159 8.36 15.88 3.39
N ASP A 160 8.19 16.85 4.29
CA ASP A 160 6.95 17.05 5.04
C ASP A 160 5.79 17.49 4.14
N GLU A 161 6.06 18.33 3.13
CA GLU A 161 5.06 18.73 2.14
C GLU A 161 4.57 17.52 1.35
N VAL A 162 5.49 16.76 0.72
CA VAL A 162 5.13 15.61 -0.12
C VAL A 162 4.42 14.52 0.67
N PHE A 163 4.85 14.27 1.91
CA PHE A 163 4.17 13.34 2.80
C PHE A 163 2.73 13.77 3.07
N ARG A 164 2.53 15.03 3.50
CA ARG A 164 1.20 15.56 3.86
C ARG A 164 0.20 15.50 2.71
N GLU A 165 0.63 15.78 1.49
CA GLU A 165 -0.25 15.74 0.32
C GLU A 165 -0.79 14.33 0.05
N ARG A 166 0.07 13.32 0.05
CA ARG A 166 -0.34 11.92 -0.16
C ARG A 166 -1.12 11.39 1.04
N ALA A 167 -0.68 11.72 2.24
CA ALA A 167 -1.35 11.36 3.48
C ALA A 167 -2.79 11.90 3.50
N ALA A 168 -3.03 13.15 3.06
CA ALA A 168 -4.36 13.73 3.02
C ALA A 168 -5.34 12.93 2.13
N GLN A 169 -4.86 12.43 0.98
CA GLN A 169 -5.68 11.57 0.11
C GLN A 169 -6.01 10.22 0.78
N ALA A 170 -5.02 9.57 1.39
CA ALA A 170 -5.23 8.33 2.15
C ALA A 170 -6.24 8.52 3.30
N MET A 171 -6.08 9.61 4.07
CA MET A 171 -6.99 9.99 5.16
C MET A 171 -8.43 10.19 4.67
N GLY A 172 -8.61 10.80 3.50
CA GLY A 172 -9.93 10.96 2.90
C GLY A 172 -10.63 9.63 2.64
N LEU A 173 -9.90 8.64 2.13
CA LEU A 173 -10.43 7.29 1.89
C LEU A 173 -10.71 6.54 3.20
N TYR A 174 -9.83 6.65 4.19
CA TYR A 174 -10.07 6.04 5.52
C TYR A 174 -11.30 6.62 6.20
N ARG A 175 -11.52 7.94 6.12
CA ARG A 175 -12.72 8.59 6.68
C ARG A 175 -14.01 8.09 6.03
N ARG A 176 -13.99 7.84 4.72
CA ARG A 176 -15.14 7.27 4.01
C ARG A 176 -15.36 5.81 4.41
N ALA A 177 -14.29 5.03 4.51
CA ALA A 177 -14.38 3.64 4.96
C ALA A 177 -14.88 3.52 6.41
N SER A 178 -14.47 4.43 7.30
CA SER A 178 -14.90 4.43 8.72
C SER A 178 -16.38 4.75 8.93
N ALA A 179 -17.09 5.22 7.89
CA ALA A 179 -18.54 5.35 7.95
C ALA A 179 -19.26 3.98 8.02
N ILE A 180 -18.55 2.90 7.68
CA ILE A 180 -19.02 1.52 7.81
C ILE A 180 -18.53 0.98 9.16
N PRO A 181 -19.43 0.65 10.12
CA PRO A 181 -19.06 0.29 11.49
C PRO A 181 -18.05 -0.86 11.59
N GLU A 182 -18.18 -1.88 10.74
CA GLU A 182 -17.30 -3.05 10.73
C GLU A 182 -15.86 -2.71 10.30
N LEU A 183 -15.67 -1.59 9.60
CA LEU A 183 -14.40 -1.14 9.06
C LEU A 183 -13.78 0.02 9.86
N GLU A 184 -14.53 0.63 10.78
CA GLU A 184 -14.07 1.74 11.60
C GLU A 184 -12.79 1.41 12.39
N PRO A 185 -12.66 0.25 13.06
CA PRO A 185 -11.45 -0.06 13.82
C PRO A 185 -10.23 -0.22 12.90
N ILE A 186 -10.44 -0.80 11.71
CA ILE A 186 -9.38 -0.99 10.70
C ILE A 186 -8.93 0.37 10.14
N ALA A 187 -9.89 1.25 9.81
CA ALA A 187 -9.62 2.58 9.30
C ALA A 187 -8.83 3.42 10.32
N ARG A 188 -9.19 3.34 11.60
CA ARG A 188 -8.47 4.02 12.69
C ARG A 188 -7.07 3.47 12.91
N ALA A 189 -6.90 2.15 12.88
CA ALA A 189 -5.58 1.54 12.99
C ALA A 189 -4.66 1.95 11.82
N ASN A 190 -5.17 1.93 10.59
CA ASN A 190 -4.41 2.38 9.41
C ASN A 190 -4.07 3.87 9.45
N LEU A 191 -5.00 4.71 9.93
CA LEU A 191 -4.74 6.14 10.15
C LEU A 191 -3.65 6.36 11.19
N ALA A 192 -3.63 5.57 12.27
CA ALA A 192 -2.60 5.64 13.29
C ALA A 192 -1.22 5.23 12.74
N MET A 193 -1.16 4.19 11.91
CA MET A 193 0.08 3.81 11.19
C MET A 193 0.59 4.95 10.30
N LEU A 194 -0.30 5.61 9.55
CA LEU A 194 0.05 6.77 8.73
C LEU A 194 0.58 7.93 9.59
N ARG A 195 -0.06 8.23 10.73
CA ARG A 195 0.41 9.24 11.70
C ARG A 195 1.78 8.91 12.28
N HIS A 196 2.04 7.64 12.60
CA HIS A 196 3.35 7.19 13.04
C HIS A 196 4.43 7.49 11.99
N TRP A 197 4.17 7.24 10.70
CA TRP A 197 5.09 7.61 9.62
C TRP A 197 5.25 9.12 9.41
N GLY A 198 4.26 9.91 9.84
CA GLY A 198 4.32 11.37 9.89
C GLY A 198 5.03 11.94 11.12
N GLY A 199 5.51 11.10 12.04
CA GLY A 199 6.22 11.52 13.26
C GLY A 199 5.35 11.66 14.51
N GLU A 200 4.03 11.46 14.42
CA GLU A 200 3.10 11.53 15.56
C GLU A 200 3.07 10.22 16.36
N HIS A 201 4.23 9.75 16.81
CA HIS A 201 4.42 8.39 17.33
C HIS A 201 3.56 8.07 18.57
N GLU A 202 3.56 8.93 19.60
CA GLU A 202 2.81 8.67 20.85
C GLU A 202 1.29 8.70 20.62
N ALA A 203 0.81 9.62 19.77
CA ALA A 203 -0.60 9.68 19.41
C ALA A 203 -1.01 8.43 18.61
N ALA A 204 -0.17 7.95 17.70
CA ALA A 204 -0.39 6.72 16.95
C ALA A 204 -0.42 5.48 17.87
N ILE A 205 0.49 5.38 18.85
CA ILE A 205 0.50 4.28 19.82
C ILE A 205 -0.77 4.27 20.67
N ALA A 206 -1.18 5.43 21.19
CA ALA A 206 -2.40 5.55 22.00
C ALA A 206 -3.64 5.11 21.20
N GLU A 207 -3.73 5.54 19.95
CA GLU A 207 -4.81 5.17 19.05
C GLU A 207 -4.83 3.68 18.74
N LEU A 208 -3.67 3.10 18.37
CA LEU A 208 -3.53 1.67 18.10
C LEU A 208 -3.89 0.81 19.32
N ARG A 209 -3.46 1.19 20.52
CA ARG A 209 -3.86 0.50 21.76
C ARG A 209 -5.37 0.50 21.96
N ALA A 210 -6.06 1.59 21.64
CA ALA A 210 -7.51 1.69 21.78
C ALA A 210 -8.28 0.78 20.81
N VAL A 211 -7.68 0.44 19.66
CA VAL A 211 -8.31 -0.39 18.61
C VAL A 211 -7.67 -1.78 18.45
N ALA A 212 -6.73 -2.16 19.33
CA ALA A 212 -5.99 -3.44 19.31
C ALA A 212 -6.83 -4.66 19.75
N SER A 213 -8.04 -4.80 19.20
CA SER A 213 -8.97 -5.89 19.50
C SER A 213 -8.75 -7.13 18.62
N SER A 214 -8.11 -7.00 17.46
CA SER A 214 -7.75 -8.08 16.55
C SER A 214 -6.25 -8.34 16.50
N ASP A 215 -5.85 -9.54 16.08
CA ASP A 215 -4.44 -9.92 15.92
C ASP A 215 -3.72 -8.99 14.93
N ASP A 216 -4.36 -8.61 13.81
CA ASP A 216 -3.76 -7.68 12.85
C ASP A 216 -3.53 -6.28 13.46
N ALA A 217 -4.47 -5.76 14.26
CA ALA A 217 -4.31 -4.46 14.92
C ALA A 217 -3.23 -4.49 16.02
N ARG A 218 -3.11 -5.61 16.75
CA ARG A 218 -1.99 -5.85 17.67
C ARG A 218 -0.67 -5.91 16.94
N LEU A 219 -0.64 -6.52 15.75
CA LEU A 219 0.56 -6.59 14.94
C LEU A 219 0.97 -5.22 14.40
N GLN A 220 0.02 -4.35 14.04
CA GLN A 220 0.28 -2.95 13.70
C GLN A 220 0.92 -2.20 14.88
N LEU A 221 0.40 -2.39 16.11
CA LEU A 221 1.00 -1.82 17.32
C LEU A 221 2.42 -2.37 17.57
N ALA A 222 2.61 -3.68 17.44
CA ALA A 222 3.92 -4.31 17.56
C ALA A 222 4.92 -3.72 16.56
N LYS A 223 4.48 -3.48 15.32
CA LYS A 223 5.30 -2.87 14.27
C LYS A 223 5.73 -1.46 14.62
N VAL A 224 4.83 -0.65 15.18
CA VAL A 224 5.18 0.70 15.65
C VAL A 224 6.22 0.65 16.77
N TYR A 225 6.09 -0.26 17.75
CA TYR A 225 7.10 -0.40 18.79
C TYR A 225 8.46 -0.84 18.23
N TRP A 226 8.44 -1.82 17.33
CA TRP A 226 9.65 -2.32 16.66
C TRP A 226 10.37 -1.20 15.89
N ASP A 227 9.63 -0.42 15.10
CA ASP A 227 10.20 0.69 14.31
C ASP A 227 10.79 1.80 15.20
N LEU A 228 10.39 1.89 16.48
CA LEU A 228 10.93 2.80 17.49
C LEU A 228 12.04 2.18 18.36
N GLY A 229 12.45 0.93 18.11
CA GLY A 229 13.45 0.22 18.92
C GLY A 229 12.95 -0.26 20.28
N ARG A 230 11.63 -0.33 20.48
CA ARG A 230 10.95 -0.81 21.70
C ARG A 230 10.66 -2.31 21.57
N GLU A 231 11.72 -3.11 21.53
CA GLU A 231 11.65 -4.53 21.18
C GLU A 231 10.85 -5.35 22.21
N ASP A 232 10.96 -5.03 23.50
CA ASP A 232 10.24 -5.72 24.57
C ASP A 232 8.72 -5.55 24.41
N GLU A 233 8.26 -4.32 24.19
CA GLU A 233 6.84 -4.05 23.97
C GLU A 233 6.33 -4.64 22.64
N ALA A 234 7.17 -4.68 21.61
CA ALA A 234 6.83 -5.35 20.36
C ALA A 234 6.64 -6.86 20.57
N ALA A 235 7.53 -7.50 21.35
CA ALA A 235 7.47 -8.92 21.68
C ALA A 235 6.22 -9.27 22.51
N GLU A 236 5.86 -8.44 23.50
CA GLU A 236 4.64 -8.62 24.29
C GLU A 236 3.37 -8.62 23.41
N MET A 237 3.29 -7.70 22.45
CA MET A 237 2.15 -7.64 21.54
C MET A 237 2.08 -8.88 20.63
N VAL A 238 3.22 -9.33 20.09
CA VAL A 238 3.31 -10.50 19.22
C VAL A 238 3.03 -11.80 19.98
N ALA A 239 3.43 -11.92 21.24
CA ALA A 239 3.16 -13.12 22.06
C ALA A 239 1.66 -13.38 22.28
N SER A 240 0.81 -12.36 22.09
CA SER A 240 -0.64 -12.44 22.28
C SER A 240 -1.43 -12.80 21.01
N VAL A 241 -0.77 -12.98 19.87
CA VAL A 241 -1.43 -13.35 18.59
C VAL A 241 -1.47 -14.86 18.40
N GLN A 242 -2.44 -15.35 17.62
CA GLN A 242 -2.63 -16.79 17.40
C GLN A 242 -1.52 -17.40 16.52
N ASP A 243 -1.10 -16.71 15.46
CA ASP A 243 -0.02 -17.13 14.56
C ASP A 243 1.29 -16.41 14.89
N LEU A 244 1.99 -16.92 15.91
CA LEU A 244 3.24 -16.34 16.40
C LEU A 244 4.34 -16.35 15.34
N GLU A 245 4.48 -17.44 14.58
CA GLU A 245 5.55 -17.59 13.58
C GLU A 245 5.33 -16.63 12.41
N GLY A 246 4.09 -16.54 11.90
CA GLY A 246 3.71 -15.59 10.87
C GLY A 246 3.87 -14.14 11.33
N ALA A 247 3.50 -13.83 12.57
CA ALA A 247 3.65 -12.50 13.16
C ALA A 247 5.13 -12.07 13.26
N ILE A 248 6.01 -12.96 13.73
CA ILE A 248 7.46 -12.67 13.80
C ILE A 248 8.04 -12.43 12.41
N LEU A 249 7.69 -13.28 11.44
CA LEU A 249 8.12 -13.13 10.05
C LEU A 249 7.67 -11.79 9.47
N ARG A 250 6.43 -11.39 9.71
CA ARG A 250 5.84 -10.14 9.21
C ARG A 250 6.44 -8.92 9.89
N LEU A 251 6.68 -8.95 11.20
CA LEU A 251 7.33 -7.86 11.95
C LEU A 251 8.74 -7.54 11.40
N ARG A 252 9.48 -8.59 11.03
CA ARG A 252 10.84 -8.51 10.49
C ARG A 252 10.92 -8.14 9.01
N ARG A 253 9.80 -8.15 8.27
CA ARG A 253 9.77 -7.70 6.86
C ARG A 253 9.82 -6.17 6.80
N GLY A 254 10.58 -5.64 5.85
CA GLY A 254 10.79 -4.20 5.68
C GLY A 254 11.77 -3.56 6.69
N CYS A 255 12.59 -4.37 7.36
CA CYS A 255 13.76 -3.90 8.10
C CYS A 255 14.89 -3.52 7.11
N PRO A 256 15.52 -2.34 7.26
CA PRO A 256 16.72 -1.99 6.50
C PRO A 256 17.92 -2.88 6.83
#